data_AF-M0P3V5-F1
#
_entry.id   AF-M0P3V5-F1
#
_cell.length_a   1.000
_cell.length_b   1.000
_cell.length_c   1.000
_cell.angle_alpha   90.00
_cell.angle_beta   90.00
_cell.angle_gamma   90.00
#
_symmetry.space_group_name_H-M   'P 1'
#
loop_
_entity.id
_entity.type
_entity.pdbx_description
1 polymer ?
#
loop_
_entity_poly.entity_id
_entity_poly.type
_entity_poly.pdbx_seq_one_letter_code
_entity_poly.pdbx_strand_id
1 'polypeptide(L)'
;MDTRRALLDALAADDSPVSGPALAESLGVSRAAVWKAVEGLREEGFAVESTPEGYVAPDDPGYSGPGIAFGLDAPYSVEYRDRIGSTNERARELAGDGKSDVAVVADEQTGSRGRLDREWVAPSGGVWLSVLTRPDVPTARAPLFTLAAAVATTDAARQAGVDARIKWPNDVLVGDEADEADESDADNADPTGRGGRKLAGILTEMEGEADRVGWLVVGVGVNANIDPETLPAGATSLSAQRGAPIDRRRFAATLLERYAELTASPGALDGVLPAWRDRASTLGRRVRVDTADGVVEGTAVDVAEPGALVVDTDEGRRRVHAGDCEHLRDAE
;
A
#
# COMPACT_ATOMS: atom_id res chain seq x y z
N MET A 1 -13.63 19.74 -9.08
CA MET A 1 -12.74 18.76 -9.72
C MET A 1 -11.57 19.52 -10.32
N ASP A 2 -10.34 19.07 -10.10
CA ASP A 2 -9.16 19.63 -10.76
C ASP A 2 -9.27 19.40 -12.27
N THR A 3 -9.01 20.43 -13.08
CA THR A 3 -8.99 20.34 -14.55
C THR A 3 -8.07 19.23 -15.04
N ARG A 4 -6.97 18.95 -14.33
CA ARG A 4 -6.05 17.86 -14.66
C ARG A 4 -6.68 16.49 -14.48
N ARG A 5 -7.39 16.28 -13.36
CA ARG A 5 -8.07 15.01 -13.09
C ARG A 5 -9.16 14.75 -14.14
N ALA A 6 -9.98 15.75 -14.41
CA ALA A 6 -11.05 15.63 -15.40
C ALA A 6 -10.50 15.42 -16.83
N LEU A 7 -9.32 15.96 -17.16
CA LEU A 7 -8.64 15.66 -18.42
C LEU A 7 -8.16 14.20 -18.48
N LEU A 8 -7.57 13.67 -17.41
CA LEU A 8 -7.18 12.24 -17.35
C LEU A 8 -8.40 11.33 -17.47
N ASP A 9 -9.50 11.65 -16.78
CA ASP A 9 -10.75 10.89 -16.87
C ASP A 9 -11.33 10.90 -18.30
N ALA A 10 -11.26 12.04 -18.99
CA ALA A 10 -11.70 12.16 -20.38
C ALA A 10 -10.82 11.35 -21.34
N LEU A 11 -9.50 11.32 -21.13
CA LEU A 11 -8.56 10.53 -21.92
C LEU A 11 -8.64 9.02 -21.61
N ALA A 12 -9.14 8.64 -20.43
CA ALA A 12 -9.31 7.24 -20.03
C ALA A 12 -10.64 6.62 -20.49
N ALA A 13 -11.60 7.45 -20.92
CA ALA A 13 -12.95 7.00 -21.26
C ALA A 13 -13.02 6.21 -22.58
N ASP A 14 -12.16 6.53 -23.55
CA ASP A 14 -12.06 5.90 -24.86
C ASP A 14 -10.62 6.06 -25.39
N ASP A 15 -10.07 5.02 -26.03
CA ASP A 15 -8.74 5.06 -26.66
C ASP A 15 -8.70 5.94 -27.93
N SER A 16 -9.85 6.46 -28.37
CA SER A 16 -9.97 7.34 -29.52
C SER A 16 -9.49 8.77 -29.24
N PRO A 17 -8.91 9.47 -30.24
CA PRO A 17 -8.50 10.86 -30.07
C PRO A 17 -9.66 11.78 -29.66
N VAL A 18 -9.43 12.60 -28.62
CA VAL A 18 -10.39 13.61 -28.16
C VAL A 18 -9.91 15.00 -28.57
N SER A 19 -10.70 15.70 -29.38
CA SER A 19 -10.32 17.02 -29.87
C SER A 19 -10.21 18.06 -28.74
N GLY A 20 -9.26 18.98 -28.86
CA GLY A 20 -9.10 20.09 -27.89
C GLY A 20 -10.36 20.96 -27.70
N PRO A 21 -11.15 21.28 -28.75
CA PRO A 21 -12.44 21.94 -28.58
C PRO A 21 -13.45 21.12 -27.76
N ALA A 22 -13.55 19.81 -27.99
CA ALA A 22 -14.46 18.95 -27.24
C ALA A 22 -14.07 18.86 -25.75
N LEU A 23 -12.76 18.74 -25.45
CA LEU A 23 -12.25 18.79 -24.08
C LEU A 23 -12.53 20.15 -23.42
N ALA A 24 -12.35 21.25 -24.15
CA ALA A 24 -12.61 22.59 -23.61
C ALA A 24 -14.09 22.76 -23.22
N GLU A 25 -15.00 22.28 -24.08
CA GLU A 25 -16.44 22.30 -23.85
C GLU A 25 -16.83 21.40 -22.67
N SER A 26 -16.38 20.14 -22.64
CA SER A 26 -16.74 19.18 -21.59
C SER A 26 -16.21 19.58 -20.21
N LEU A 27 -15.01 20.18 -20.16
CA LEU A 27 -14.36 20.62 -18.93
C LEU A 27 -14.78 22.03 -18.49
N GLY A 28 -15.51 22.78 -19.32
CA GLY A 28 -15.90 24.16 -19.05
C GLY A 28 -14.71 25.13 -18.96
N VAL A 29 -13.63 24.88 -19.72
CA VAL A 29 -12.41 25.69 -19.72
C VAL A 29 -12.05 26.16 -21.13
N SER A 30 -11.10 27.09 -21.25
CA SER A 30 -10.61 27.51 -22.58
C SER A 30 -9.73 26.43 -23.23
N ARG A 31 -9.65 26.42 -24.57
CA ARG A 31 -8.70 25.54 -25.29
C ARG A 31 -7.24 25.76 -24.87
N ALA A 32 -6.89 27.00 -24.52
CA ALA A 32 -5.55 27.32 -24.03
C ALA A 32 -5.28 26.68 -22.65
N ALA A 33 -6.31 26.57 -21.81
CA ALA A 33 -6.22 25.85 -20.54
C ALA A 33 -6.09 24.34 -20.74
N VAL A 34 -6.82 23.75 -21.70
CA VAL A 34 -6.64 22.34 -22.10
C VAL A 34 -5.20 22.09 -22.56
N TRP A 35 -4.70 22.92 -23.50
CA TRP A 35 -3.33 22.81 -23.99
C TRP A 35 -2.32 22.89 -22.85
N LYS A 36 -2.45 23.88 -21.96
CA LYS A 36 -1.57 24.03 -20.78
C LYS A 36 -1.64 22.82 -19.84
N ALA A 37 -2.83 22.24 -19.65
CA ALA A 37 -2.98 21.03 -18.85
C ALA A 37 -2.26 19.85 -19.49
N VAL A 38 -2.44 19.64 -20.81
CA VAL A 38 -1.74 18.60 -21.57
C VAL A 38 -0.22 18.74 -21.49
N GLU A 39 0.32 19.94 -21.70
CA GLU A 39 1.78 20.15 -21.58
C GLU A 39 2.27 19.86 -20.16
N GLY A 40 1.51 20.22 -19.13
CA GLY A 40 1.83 19.86 -17.76
C GLY A 40 1.86 18.35 -17.52
N LEU A 41 0.91 17.59 -18.10
CA LEU A 41 0.93 16.13 -18.02
C LEU A 41 2.19 15.53 -18.65
N ARG A 42 2.62 16.08 -19.80
CA ARG A 42 3.86 15.65 -20.49
C ARG A 42 5.11 15.92 -19.66
N GLU A 43 5.20 17.10 -19.06
CA GLU A 43 6.31 17.47 -18.17
C GLU A 43 6.39 16.55 -16.94
N GLU A 44 5.24 16.06 -16.47
CA GLU A 44 5.13 15.12 -15.35
C GLU A 44 5.27 13.65 -15.77
N GLY A 45 5.66 13.38 -17.02
CA GLY A 45 5.97 12.02 -17.50
C GLY A 45 4.79 11.24 -18.07
N PHE A 46 3.61 11.86 -18.23
CA PHE A 46 2.47 11.26 -18.94
C PHE A 46 2.43 11.80 -20.38
N ALA A 47 3.02 11.03 -21.28
CA ALA A 47 3.33 11.44 -22.65
C ALA A 47 2.11 11.49 -23.58
N VAL A 48 1.12 12.35 -23.28
CA VAL A 48 -0.07 12.57 -24.11
C VAL A 48 0.32 12.77 -25.58
N GLU A 49 -0.22 11.96 -26.47
CA GLU A 49 0.03 12.06 -27.90
C GLU A 49 -0.87 13.13 -28.55
N SER A 50 -0.35 13.82 -29.57
CA SER A 50 -1.13 14.76 -30.37
C SER A 50 -1.26 14.25 -31.79
N THR A 51 -2.50 14.10 -32.23
CA THR A 51 -2.89 13.68 -33.58
C THR A 51 -3.65 14.82 -34.28
N PRO A 52 -3.87 14.76 -35.61
CA PRO A 52 -4.77 15.68 -36.30
C PRO A 52 -6.20 15.70 -35.72
N GLU A 53 -6.66 14.58 -35.17
CA GLU A 53 -8.01 14.39 -34.61
C GLU A 53 -8.12 14.87 -33.15
N GLY A 54 -7.03 14.91 -32.39
CA GLY A 54 -7.03 15.36 -31.00
C GLY A 54 -5.88 14.82 -30.14
N TYR A 55 -6.14 14.74 -28.84
CA TYR A 55 -5.22 14.18 -27.86
C TYR A 55 -5.56 12.72 -27.58
N VAL A 56 -4.54 11.88 -27.41
CA VAL A 56 -4.66 10.45 -27.07
C VAL A 56 -3.82 10.18 -25.82
N ALA A 57 -4.30 9.29 -24.95
CA ALA A 57 -3.50 8.79 -23.84
C ALA A 57 -2.27 8.02 -24.37
N PRO A 58 -1.13 8.04 -23.67
CA PRO A 58 0.01 7.21 -24.04
C PRO A 58 -0.28 5.71 -23.81
N ASP A 59 0.28 4.84 -24.66
CA ASP A 59 0.27 3.39 -24.46
C ASP A 59 0.95 2.98 -23.14
N ASP A 60 2.00 3.71 -22.74
CA ASP A 60 2.67 3.61 -21.44
C ASP A 60 2.53 4.93 -20.67
N PRO A 61 1.58 5.02 -19.73
CA PRO A 61 1.38 6.17 -18.84
C PRO A 61 2.57 6.53 -17.95
N GLY A 62 3.55 5.64 -17.81
CA GLY A 62 4.70 5.83 -16.92
C GLY A 62 4.35 5.72 -15.43
N TYR A 63 5.38 5.51 -14.61
CA TYR A 63 5.27 5.59 -13.15
C TYR A 63 5.44 7.03 -12.71
N SER A 64 4.33 7.78 -12.74
CA SER A 64 4.25 9.19 -12.40
C SER A 64 2.94 9.51 -11.69
N GLY A 65 2.79 10.74 -11.19
CA GLY A 65 1.54 11.20 -10.58
C GLY A 65 0.34 11.05 -11.53
N PRO A 66 0.39 11.64 -12.74
CA PRO A 66 -0.66 11.45 -13.72
C PRO A 66 -0.81 10.01 -14.23
N GLY A 67 0.30 9.28 -14.39
CA GLY A 67 0.26 7.88 -14.83
C GLY A 67 -0.49 6.97 -13.86
N ILE A 68 -0.28 7.16 -12.54
CA ILE A 68 -1.02 6.45 -11.48
C ILE A 68 -2.47 6.92 -11.43
N ALA A 69 -2.72 8.21 -11.58
CA ALA A 69 -4.07 8.77 -11.56
C ALA A 69 -4.91 8.41 -12.80
N PHE A 70 -4.26 8.05 -13.92
CA PHE A 70 -4.92 7.70 -15.17
C PHE A 70 -5.71 6.39 -15.05
N GLY A 71 -7.04 6.50 -15.11
CA GLY A 71 -7.97 5.39 -14.96
C GLY A 71 -8.13 4.89 -13.52
N LEU A 72 -7.65 5.64 -12.52
CA LEU A 72 -7.72 5.25 -11.11
C LEU A 72 -9.16 5.35 -10.59
N ASP A 73 -9.77 4.24 -10.19
CA ASP A 73 -11.12 4.20 -9.59
C ASP A 73 -11.07 4.35 -8.05
N ALA A 74 -10.50 5.47 -7.60
CA ALA A 74 -10.37 5.80 -6.18
C ALA A 74 -10.49 7.32 -5.97
N PRO A 75 -10.91 7.79 -4.78
CA PRO A 75 -11.14 9.21 -4.52
C PRO A 75 -9.84 10.02 -4.37
N TYR A 76 -8.68 9.39 -4.49
CA TYR A 76 -7.41 10.00 -4.15
C TYR A 76 -6.87 10.91 -5.25
N SER A 77 -6.51 12.12 -4.87
CA SER A 77 -5.55 12.90 -5.64
C SER A 77 -4.14 12.33 -5.46
N VAL A 78 -3.34 12.27 -6.52
CA VAL A 78 -1.99 11.68 -6.47
C VAL A 78 -0.94 12.79 -6.49
N GLU A 79 -0.14 12.87 -5.43
CA GLU A 79 1.06 13.72 -5.37
C GLU A 79 2.30 12.84 -5.53
N TYR A 80 3.02 13.01 -6.64
CA TYR A 80 4.24 12.25 -6.92
C TYR A 80 5.51 13.06 -6.67
N ARG A 81 6.56 12.40 -6.21
CA ARG A 81 7.89 12.97 -5.95
C ARG A 81 8.98 12.01 -6.44
N ASP A 82 9.91 12.50 -7.25
CA ASP A 82 11.07 11.68 -7.64
C ASP A 82 11.90 11.29 -6.40
N ARG A 83 12.10 12.25 -5.48
CA ARG A 83 12.83 12.03 -4.24
C ARG A 83 12.24 12.87 -3.12
N ILE A 84 12.01 12.26 -1.96
CA ILE A 84 11.51 12.94 -0.77
C ILE A 84 12.12 12.37 0.52
N GLY A 85 12.03 13.07 1.65
CA GLY A 85 12.39 12.51 2.95
C GLY A 85 11.50 11.32 3.32
N SER A 86 10.19 11.56 3.42
CA SER A 86 9.19 10.53 3.72
C SER A 86 7.82 10.90 3.14
N THR A 87 7.17 9.92 2.53
CA THR A 87 5.78 10.00 2.04
C THR A 87 4.80 10.18 3.20
N ASN A 88 5.04 9.54 4.35
CA ASN A 88 4.24 9.73 5.57
C ASN A 88 4.37 11.16 6.12
N GLU A 89 5.59 11.68 6.16
CA GLU A 89 5.84 13.05 6.61
C GLU A 89 5.13 14.07 5.73
N ARG A 90 5.25 13.89 4.41
CA ARG A 90 4.57 14.75 3.45
C ARG A 90 3.04 14.67 3.56
N ALA A 91 2.50 13.47 3.76
CA ALA A 91 1.08 13.28 4.00
C ALA A 91 0.62 13.98 5.30
N ARG A 92 1.46 14.00 6.34
CA ARG A 92 1.19 14.73 7.59
C ARG A 92 1.19 16.25 7.40
N GLU A 93 2.13 16.78 6.63
CA GLU A 93 2.15 18.21 6.27
C GLU A 93 0.85 18.61 5.55
N LEU A 94 0.44 17.81 4.55
CA LEU A 94 -0.81 18.01 3.82
C LEU A 94 -2.03 17.93 4.76
N ALA A 95 -1.99 17.06 5.77
CA ALA A 95 -3.02 17.02 6.80
C ALA A 95 -3.06 18.33 7.60
N GLY A 96 -1.91 18.88 7.99
CA GLY A 96 -1.80 20.19 8.64
C GLY A 96 -2.38 21.34 7.79
N ASP A 97 -2.24 21.24 6.47
CA ASP A 97 -2.82 22.16 5.49
C ASP A 97 -4.34 21.95 5.25
N GLY A 98 -4.97 21.05 6.00
CA GLY A 98 -6.40 20.75 5.89
C GLY A 98 -6.79 19.86 4.71
N LYS A 99 -5.84 19.21 4.04
CA LYS A 99 -6.12 18.27 2.93
C LYS A 99 -6.70 16.96 3.45
N SER A 100 -7.33 16.23 2.54
CA SER A 100 -7.87 14.87 2.70
C SER A 100 -7.79 14.16 1.36
N ASP A 101 -7.84 12.83 1.38
CA ASP A 101 -7.93 11.97 0.19
C ASP A 101 -6.79 12.24 -0.80
N VAL A 102 -5.56 12.17 -0.26
CA VAL A 102 -4.32 12.35 -1.03
C VAL A 102 -3.46 11.10 -0.91
N ALA A 103 -3.06 10.53 -2.04
CA ALA A 103 -2.00 9.53 -2.12
C ALA A 103 -0.69 10.24 -2.44
N VAL A 104 0.26 10.23 -1.51
CA VAL A 104 1.63 10.69 -1.74
C VAL A 104 2.46 9.51 -2.18
N VAL A 105 3.09 9.59 -3.34
CA VAL A 105 3.90 8.52 -3.94
C VAL A 105 5.30 9.04 -4.22
N ALA A 106 6.31 8.21 -4.01
CA ALA A 106 7.68 8.55 -4.36
C ALA A 106 8.41 7.45 -5.15
N ASP A 107 9.39 7.85 -5.97
CA ASP A 107 10.35 6.90 -6.55
C ASP A 107 11.42 6.51 -5.51
N GLU A 108 11.94 7.49 -4.76
CA GLU A 108 12.94 7.29 -3.71
C GLU A 108 12.57 8.06 -2.43
N GLN A 109 12.86 7.45 -1.27
CA GLN A 109 12.80 8.13 0.02
C GLN A 109 14.16 8.11 0.74
N THR A 110 14.55 9.24 1.33
CA THR A 110 15.87 9.41 1.98
C THR A 110 15.81 9.43 3.51
N GLY A 111 14.62 9.35 4.11
CA GLY A 111 14.38 9.46 5.55
C GLY A 111 13.22 8.60 6.04
N SER A 112 12.97 7.47 5.37
CA SER A 112 11.87 6.57 5.70
C SER A 112 12.09 5.84 7.02
N ARG A 113 10.98 5.61 7.72
CA ARG A 113 10.94 4.92 9.01
C ARG A 113 9.88 3.84 8.97
N GLY A 114 10.18 2.72 9.62
CA GLY A 114 9.22 1.70 10.01
C GLY A 114 8.73 1.90 11.44
N ARG A 115 8.07 0.88 11.99
CA ARG A 115 7.66 0.85 13.40
C ARG A 115 8.89 0.93 14.32
N LEU A 116 8.68 1.49 15.51
CA LEU A 116 9.72 1.64 16.55
C LEU A 116 10.96 2.41 16.05
N ASP A 117 10.75 3.37 15.14
CA ASP A 117 11.79 4.21 14.55
C ASP A 117 12.91 3.45 13.81
N ARG A 118 12.64 2.19 13.43
CA ARG A 118 13.57 1.39 12.62
C ARG A 118 13.71 2.02 11.23
N GLU A 119 14.92 2.03 10.71
CA GLU A 119 15.17 2.49 9.34
C GLU A 119 14.43 1.62 8.31
N TRP A 120 13.91 2.26 7.26
CA TRP A 120 13.33 1.57 6.10
C TRP A 120 14.09 1.98 4.84
N VAL A 121 14.71 1.01 4.16
CA VAL A 121 15.44 1.24 2.91
C VAL A 121 14.44 1.41 1.76
N ALA A 122 14.44 2.58 1.11
CA ALA A 122 13.48 2.94 0.06
C ALA A 122 14.13 3.57 -1.19
N PRO A 123 14.97 2.82 -1.93
CA PRO A 123 15.59 3.28 -3.17
C PRO A 123 14.58 3.37 -4.33
N SER A 124 15.03 3.96 -5.45
CA SER A 124 14.31 3.87 -6.72
C SER A 124 14.01 2.42 -7.11
N GLY A 125 12.82 2.18 -7.65
CA GLY A 125 12.33 0.86 -8.06
C GLY A 125 11.30 0.23 -7.13
N GLY A 126 11.03 0.80 -5.96
CA GLY A 126 9.93 0.37 -5.09
C GLY A 126 8.60 1.06 -5.40
N VAL A 127 7.59 0.72 -4.61
CA VAL A 127 6.34 1.49 -4.48
C VAL A 127 6.29 2.03 -3.06
N TRP A 128 6.56 3.33 -2.94
CA TRP A 128 6.59 4.06 -1.69
C TRP A 128 5.40 5.00 -1.65
N LEU A 129 4.40 4.67 -0.84
CA LEU A 129 3.08 5.28 -0.94
C LEU A 129 2.50 5.55 0.44
N SER A 130 1.91 6.72 0.63
CA SER A 130 1.14 7.05 1.84
C SER A 130 -0.22 7.60 1.46
N VAL A 131 -1.28 7.11 2.11
CA VAL A 131 -2.65 7.60 1.90
C VAL A 131 -3.07 8.45 3.10
N LEU A 132 -3.36 9.73 2.85
CA LEU A 132 -3.98 10.66 3.79
C LEU A 132 -5.50 10.59 3.65
N THR A 133 -6.19 10.34 4.76
CA THR A 133 -7.66 10.37 4.85
C THR A 133 -8.11 11.06 6.14
N ARG A 134 -9.39 11.45 6.21
CA ARG A 134 -10.05 11.97 7.42
C ARG A 134 -11.34 11.18 7.70
N PRO A 135 -11.21 9.90 8.09
CA PRO A 135 -12.38 9.03 8.24
C PRO A 135 -13.20 9.45 9.47
N ASP A 136 -14.53 9.48 9.32
CA ASP A 136 -15.44 9.75 10.44
C ASP A 136 -15.66 8.48 11.29
N VAL A 137 -14.62 8.08 12.03
CA VAL A 137 -14.59 6.86 12.85
C VAL A 137 -13.99 7.11 14.24
N PRO A 138 -14.38 6.32 15.26
CA PRO A 138 -13.71 6.33 16.55
C PRO A 138 -12.24 5.96 16.43
N THR A 139 -11.39 6.57 17.26
CA THR A 139 -9.94 6.27 17.34
C THR A 139 -9.66 4.78 17.59
N ALA A 140 -10.53 4.10 18.35
CA ALA A 140 -10.44 2.66 18.59
C ALA A 140 -10.53 1.81 17.31
N ARG A 141 -11.13 2.32 16.22
CA ARG A 141 -11.22 1.61 14.93
C ARG A 141 -10.03 1.87 14.00
N ALA A 142 -9.11 2.78 14.34
CA ALA A 142 -7.95 3.11 13.52
C ALA A 142 -7.09 1.89 13.10
N PRO A 143 -6.88 0.85 13.94
CA PRO A 143 -6.13 -0.33 13.52
C PRO A 143 -6.69 -1.04 12.29
N LEU A 144 -8.00 -0.95 12.02
CA LEU A 144 -8.62 -1.54 10.84
C LEU A 144 -8.09 -0.94 9.53
N PHE A 145 -7.61 0.30 9.53
CA PHE A 145 -7.01 0.92 8.34
C PHE A 145 -5.63 0.34 8.03
N THR A 146 -4.83 0.02 9.06
CA THR A 146 -3.58 -0.73 8.88
C THR A 146 -3.85 -2.11 8.28
N LEU A 147 -4.87 -2.81 8.80
CA LEU A 147 -5.26 -4.13 8.29
C LEU A 147 -5.82 -4.05 6.85
N ALA A 148 -6.60 -3.02 6.54
CA ALA A 148 -7.12 -2.78 5.19
C ALA A 148 -5.99 -2.57 4.18
N ALA A 149 -4.96 -1.80 4.54
CA ALA A 149 -3.78 -1.64 3.70
C ALA A 149 -3.00 -2.94 3.52
N ALA A 150 -2.94 -3.81 4.54
CA ALA A 150 -2.31 -5.12 4.42
C ALA A 150 -3.07 -6.04 3.46
N VAL A 151 -4.41 -6.03 3.53
CA VAL A 151 -5.27 -6.74 2.57
C VAL A 151 -5.06 -6.20 1.16
N ALA A 152 -5.14 -4.88 0.96
CA ALA A 152 -4.99 -4.25 -0.34
C ALA A 152 -3.61 -4.51 -0.96
N THR A 153 -2.54 -4.43 -0.17
CA THR A 153 -1.16 -4.73 -0.61
C THR A 153 -1.02 -6.19 -1.02
N THR A 154 -1.60 -7.10 -0.25
CA THR A 154 -1.57 -8.55 -0.53
C THR A 154 -2.36 -8.88 -1.81
N ASP A 155 -3.53 -8.28 -1.99
CA ASP A 155 -4.36 -8.44 -3.19
C ASP A 155 -3.64 -7.93 -4.44
N ALA A 156 -3.04 -6.74 -4.37
CA ALA A 156 -2.24 -6.19 -5.46
C ALA A 156 -1.02 -7.07 -5.79
N ALA A 157 -0.34 -7.63 -4.79
CA ALA A 157 0.76 -8.57 -5.00
C ALA A 157 0.32 -9.86 -5.70
N ARG A 158 -0.81 -10.44 -5.28
CA ARG A 158 -1.40 -11.63 -5.93
C ARG A 158 -1.82 -11.37 -7.36
N GLN A 159 -2.42 -10.21 -7.63
CA GLN A 159 -2.75 -9.79 -9.00
C GLN A 159 -1.50 -9.58 -9.86
N ALA A 160 -0.38 -9.17 -9.27
CA ALA A 160 0.93 -9.11 -9.93
C ALA A 160 1.61 -10.49 -10.09
N GLY A 161 0.97 -11.58 -9.64
CA GLY A 161 1.46 -12.94 -9.79
C GLY A 161 2.34 -13.45 -8.64
N VAL A 162 2.31 -12.80 -7.47
CA VAL A 162 3.12 -13.18 -6.30
C VAL A 162 2.20 -13.67 -5.18
N ASP A 163 2.38 -14.90 -4.70
CA ASP A 163 1.57 -15.44 -3.60
C ASP A 163 1.99 -14.87 -2.24
N ALA A 164 1.51 -13.66 -1.95
CA ALA A 164 1.76 -12.97 -0.70
C ALA A 164 0.77 -13.39 0.40
N ARG A 165 1.24 -13.32 1.65
CA ARG A 165 0.47 -13.53 2.88
C ARG A 165 0.73 -12.41 3.88
N ILE A 166 -0.19 -12.21 4.81
CA ILE A 166 -0.07 -11.18 5.84
C ILE A 166 0.46 -11.78 7.14
N LYS A 167 1.54 -11.20 7.67
CA LYS A 167 2.02 -11.45 9.02
C LYS A 167 1.54 -10.34 9.96
N TRP A 168 0.92 -10.75 11.06
CA TRP A 168 0.52 -9.83 12.12
C TRP A 168 1.74 -9.08 12.69
N PRO A 169 1.64 -7.76 12.95
CA PRO A 169 0.43 -6.95 12.76
C PRO A 169 0.33 -6.28 11.39
N ASN A 170 1.43 -6.12 10.65
CA ASN A 170 1.50 -5.10 9.59
C ASN A 170 2.51 -5.40 8.46
N ASP A 171 2.99 -6.64 8.35
CA ASP A 171 3.96 -7.03 7.34
C ASP A 171 3.31 -7.93 6.28
N VAL A 172 3.71 -7.77 5.02
CA VAL A 172 3.35 -8.69 3.93
C VAL A 172 4.59 -9.48 3.54
N LEU A 173 4.46 -10.80 3.52
CA LEU A 173 5.55 -11.74 3.29
C LEU A 173 5.27 -12.63 2.09
N VAL A 174 6.32 -13.25 1.55
CA VAL A 174 6.27 -14.30 0.54
C VAL A 174 7.10 -15.48 1.01
N GLY A 175 6.61 -16.69 0.71
CA GLY A 175 7.29 -17.94 1.03
C GLY A 175 7.30 -18.18 2.53
N ASP A 176 6.26 -18.83 3.05
CA ASP A 176 6.30 -19.65 4.26
C ASP A 176 4.94 -20.36 4.43
N GLU A 177 4.88 -21.62 4.04
CA GLU A 177 3.82 -22.54 4.45
C GLU A 177 4.47 -23.89 4.77
N ALA A 178 5.35 -23.96 5.79
CA ALA A 178 5.99 -25.22 6.17
C ALA A 178 6.69 -25.93 4.99
N ASP A 179 8.01 -25.77 4.86
CA ASP A 179 8.85 -26.48 3.89
C ASP A 179 8.87 -28.02 4.12
N GLU A 180 7.72 -28.70 4.03
CA GLU A 180 7.60 -30.16 3.99
C GLU A 180 7.42 -30.68 2.54
N ALA A 181 7.33 -29.81 1.53
CA ALA A 181 7.02 -30.25 0.16
C ALA A 181 8.10 -30.02 -0.90
N ASP A 182 9.11 -29.17 -0.68
CA ASP A 182 10.20 -29.05 -1.66
C ASP A 182 11.52 -28.55 -1.05
N GLU A 183 12.38 -29.50 -0.63
CA GLU A 183 13.77 -29.23 -0.20
C GLU A 183 14.65 -28.68 -1.35
N SER A 184 14.13 -28.50 -2.56
CA SER A 184 14.91 -28.09 -3.73
C SER A 184 15.11 -26.59 -3.89
N ASP A 185 14.35 -25.74 -3.20
CA ASP A 185 14.41 -24.27 -3.35
C ASP A 185 15.05 -23.59 -2.12
N ALA A 186 16.29 -23.99 -1.81
CA ALA A 186 17.10 -23.39 -0.73
C ALA A 186 17.25 -21.86 -0.84
N ASP A 187 17.14 -21.31 -2.06
CA ASP A 187 17.20 -19.87 -2.34
C ASP A 187 15.94 -19.10 -1.88
N ASN A 188 14.89 -19.80 -1.43
CA ASN A 188 13.61 -19.24 -1.00
C ASN A 188 13.39 -19.25 0.52
N ALA A 189 14.25 -19.96 1.28
CA ALA A 189 14.14 -20.09 2.72
C ALA A 189 14.31 -18.75 3.46
N ASP A 190 13.47 -18.50 4.49
CA ASP A 190 13.60 -17.35 5.37
C ASP A 190 14.71 -17.58 6.43
N PRO A 191 15.83 -16.83 6.38
CA PRO A 191 16.91 -17.01 7.34
C PRO A 191 16.64 -16.36 8.71
N THR A 192 15.52 -15.65 8.86
CA THR A 192 15.26 -14.77 10.02
C THR A 192 14.24 -15.30 11.02
N GLY A 193 13.58 -16.44 10.75
CA GLY A 193 12.50 -16.95 11.59
C GLY A 193 11.27 -16.03 11.63
N ARG A 194 11.13 -15.14 10.63
CA ARG A 194 10.02 -14.19 10.52
C ARG A 194 8.74 -14.91 10.12
N GLY A 195 8.82 -16.10 9.55
CA GLY A 195 7.64 -16.73 8.96
C GLY A 195 7.52 -16.37 7.47
N GLY A 196 8.65 -16.10 6.82
CA GLY A 196 8.74 -15.80 5.39
C GLY A 196 9.50 -14.53 5.05
N ARG A 197 9.82 -14.35 3.76
CA ARG A 197 10.60 -13.21 3.27
C ARG A 197 9.74 -11.96 3.16
N LYS A 198 10.21 -10.84 3.73
CA LYS A 198 9.49 -9.59 3.79
C LYS A 198 9.41 -8.89 2.44
N LEU A 199 8.18 -8.68 1.97
CA LEU A 199 7.85 -8.01 0.72
C LEU A 199 7.42 -6.55 0.95
N ALA A 200 6.62 -6.31 1.98
CA ALA A 200 6.14 -4.98 2.32
C ALA A 200 6.00 -4.76 3.83
N GLY A 201 6.02 -3.49 4.22
CA GLY A 201 5.74 -3.03 5.58
C GLY A 201 4.74 -1.87 5.56
N ILE A 202 3.85 -1.86 6.54
CA ILE A 202 2.80 -0.83 6.67
C ILE A 202 2.97 -0.06 7.96
N LEU A 203 2.87 1.26 7.90
CA LEU A 203 2.95 2.15 9.05
C LEU A 203 1.80 3.14 9.03
N THR A 204 0.88 3.00 9.98
CA THR A 204 -0.20 3.95 10.17
C THR A 204 0.14 4.95 11.26
N GLU A 205 -0.09 6.22 10.96
CA GLU A 205 0.00 7.35 11.88
C GLU A 205 -1.33 8.08 11.90
N MET A 206 -1.68 8.67 13.03
CA MET A 206 -2.93 9.41 13.16
C MET A 206 -2.79 10.55 14.16
N GLU A 207 -3.66 11.54 14.01
CA GLU A 207 -3.97 12.52 15.04
C GLU A 207 -5.48 12.57 15.20
N GLY A 208 -5.94 12.80 16.41
CA GLY A 208 -7.36 12.87 16.72
C GLY A 208 -7.61 13.46 18.09
N GLU A 209 -8.87 13.82 18.30
CA GLU A 209 -9.39 14.15 19.63
C GLU A 209 -9.85 12.86 20.32
N ALA A 210 -10.17 12.92 21.62
CA ALA A 210 -10.35 11.73 22.46
C ALA A 210 -11.35 10.69 21.91
N ASP A 211 -12.32 11.12 21.09
CA ASP A 211 -13.39 10.27 20.55
C ASP A 211 -13.35 10.07 19.03
N ARG A 212 -12.57 10.86 18.25
CA ARG A 212 -12.56 10.78 16.78
C ARG A 212 -11.18 10.99 16.15
N VAL A 213 -10.98 10.30 15.04
CA VAL A 213 -9.82 10.48 14.17
C VAL A 213 -9.95 11.84 13.45
N GLY A 214 -8.96 12.71 13.60
CA GLY A 214 -8.89 13.99 12.90
C GLY A 214 -8.27 13.83 11.50
N TRP A 215 -7.18 13.06 11.43
CA TRP A 215 -6.59 12.57 10.18
C TRP A 215 -5.87 11.24 10.42
N LEU A 216 -5.73 10.47 9.34
CA LEU A 216 -5.03 9.19 9.34
C LEU A 216 -4.15 9.10 8.09
N VAL A 217 -2.88 8.75 8.29
CA VAL A 217 -1.89 8.50 7.24
C VAL A 217 -1.52 7.03 7.29
N VAL A 218 -1.78 6.29 6.21
CA VAL A 218 -1.28 4.91 6.06
C VAL A 218 -0.14 4.88 5.05
N GLY A 219 1.08 4.68 5.54
CA GLY A 219 2.26 4.40 4.75
C GLY A 219 2.36 2.92 4.39
N VAL A 220 2.64 2.65 3.13
CA VAL A 220 2.92 1.33 2.58
C VAL A 220 4.23 1.38 1.81
N GLY A 221 5.21 0.61 2.26
CA GLY A 221 6.46 0.41 1.55
C GLY A 221 6.51 -0.98 0.93
N VAL A 222 6.57 -1.05 -0.40
CA VAL A 222 6.64 -2.32 -1.14
C VAL A 222 7.93 -2.42 -1.95
N ASN A 223 8.67 -3.51 -1.73
CA ASN A 223 9.81 -3.87 -2.55
C ASN A 223 9.29 -4.39 -3.90
N ALA A 224 9.15 -3.50 -4.89
CA ALA A 224 8.60 -3.86 -6.18
C ALA A 224 9.66 -4.42 -7.14
N ASN A 225 10.47 -3.56 -7.75
CA ASN A 225 11.51 -3.89 -8.71
C ASN A 225 12.91 -3.68 -8.10
N ILE A 226 13.09 -4.11 -6.86
CA ILE A 226 14.34 -3.96 -6.11
C ILE A 226 15.12 -5.27 -6.14
N ASP A 227 16.44 -5.18 -6.30
CA ASP A 227 17.32 -6.32 -6.14
C ASP A 227 17.36 -6.76 -4.66
N PRO A 228 16.93 -7.99 -4.33
CA PRO A 228 16.96 -8.49 -2.95
C PRO A 228 18.35 -8.44 -2.28
N GLU A 229 19.45 -8.48 -3.05
CA GLU A 229 20.80 -8.38 -2.49
C GLU A 229 21.09 -7.01 -1.86
N THR A 230 20.33 -5.98 -2.25
CA THR A 230 20.42 -4.62 -1.71
C THR A 230 19.50 -4.38 -0.52
N LEU A 231 18.65 -5.36 -0.19
CA LEU A 231 17.70 -5.28 0.90
C LEU A 231 18.25 -5.94 2.18
N PRO A 232 17.70 -5.60 3.36
CA PRO A 232 18.03 -6.31 4.59
C PRO A 232 17.77 -7.82 4.49
N ALA A 233 18.54 -8.61 5.26
CA ALA A 233 18.36 -10.05 5.31
C ALA A 233 16.91 -10.46 5.61
N GLY A 234 16.42 -11.46 4.88
CA GLY A 234 15.03 -11.92 4.98
C GLY A 234 14.01 -11.02 4.28
N ALA A 235 14.43 -10.05 3.46
CA ALA A 235 13.55 -9.31 2.56
C ALA A 235 13.59 -9.87 1.12
N THR A 236 12.56 -9.60 0.34
CA THR A 236 12.48 -9.92 -1.08
C THR A 236 11.70 -8.85 -1.84
N SER A 237 11.53 -9.01 -3.15
CA SER A 237 10.81 -8.08 -4.02
C SER A 237 9.84 -8.79 -4.96
N LEU A 238 8.82 -8.07 -5.44
CA LEU A 238 7.85 -8.58 -6.41
C LEU A 238 8.53 -9.10 -7.68
N SER A 239 9.51 -8.36 -8.20
CA SER A 239 10.23 -8.75 -9.41
C SER A 239 11.07 -10.01 -9.21
N ALA A 240 11.67 -10.20 -8.03
CA ALA A 240 12.43 -11.40 -7.73
C ALA A 240 11.53 -12.63 -7.63
N GLN A 241 10.36 -12.51 -6.98
CA GLN A 241 9.39 -13.61 -6.87
C GLN A 241 8.75 -13.96 -8.22
N ARG A 242 8.53 -12.96 -9.08
CA ARG A 242 7.94 -13.14 -10.40
C ARG A 242 8.96 -13.57 -11.47
N GLY A 243 10.25 -13.31 -11.26
CA GLY A 243 11.32 -13.47 -12.26
C GLY A 243 11.37 -12.37 -13.33
N ALA A 244 10.60 -11.29 -13.18
CA ALA A 244 10.58 -10.15 -14.11
C ALA A 244 10.03 -8.88 -13.43
N PRO A 245 10.44 -7.67 -13.89
CA PRO A 245 9.89 -6.41 -13.37
C PRO A 245 8.36 -6.35 -13.46
N ILE A 246 7.73 -5.75 -12.45
CA ILE A 246 6.30 -5.45 -12.42
C ILE A 246 6.02 -4.01 -12.87
N ASP A 247 4.80 -3.79 -13.35
CA ASP A 247 4.27 -2.45 -13.61
C ASP A 247 3.89 -1.80 -12.26
N ARG A 248 4.77 -0.92 -11.78
CA ARG A 248 4.60 -0.20 -10.50
C ARG A 248 3.38 0.72 -10.50
N ARG A 249 3.02 1.28 -11.67
CA ARG A 249 1.87 2.17 -11.83
C ARG A 249 0.58 1.37 -11.63
N ARG A 250 0.43 0.24 -12.33
CA ARG A 250 -0.72 -0.67 -12.14
C ARG A 250 -0.80 -1.21 -10.71
N PHE A 251 0.33 -1.57 -10.12
CA PHE A 251 0.36 -2.04 -8.74
C PHE A 251 -0.14 -0.97 -7.76
N ALA A 252 0.37 0.27 -7.87
CA ALA A 252 -0.05 1.38 -7.00
C ALA A 252 -1.55 1.70 -7.17
N ALA A 253 -2.06 1.74 -8.42
CA ALA A 253 -3.47 1.96 -8.68
C ALA A 253 -4.35 0.85 -8.08
N THR A 254 -4.00 -0.42 -8.30
CA THR A 254 -4.73 -1.58 -7.76
C THR A 254 -4.79 -1.54 -6.23
N LEU A 255 -3.67 -1.20 -5.58
CA LEU A 255 -3.61 -1.06 -4.13
C LEU A 255 -4.53 0.06 -3.64
N LEU A 256 -4.46 1.24 -4.27
CA LEU A 256 -5.26 2.40 -3.91
C LEU A 256 -6.76 2.13 -4.07
N GLU A 257 -7.18 1.52 -5.18
CA GLU A 257 -8.57 1.14 -5.46
C GLU A 257 -9.09 0.15 -4.41
N ARG A 258 -8.31 -0.91 -4.15
CA ARG A 258 -8.69 -1.92 -3.16
C ARG A 258 -8.76 -1.35 -1.75
N TYR A 259 -7.82 -0.46 -1.40
CA TYR A 259 -7.83 0.23 -0.12
C TYR A 259 -9.04 1.17 0.03
N ALA A 260 -9.36 1.93 -1.03
CA ALA A 260 -10.54 2.79 -1.05
C ALA A 260 -11.84 1.98 -0.88
N GLU A 261 -11.99 0.85 -1.57
CA GLU A 261 -13.14 -0.03 -1.45
C GLU A 261 -13.34 -0.52 0.00
N LEU A 262 -12.27 -1.02 0.62
CA LEU A 262 -12.29 -1.54 1.99
C LEU A 262 -12.55 -0.47 3.05
N THR A 263 -12.30 0.80 2.73
CA THR A 263 -12.41 1.93 3.68
C THR A 263 -13.50 2.94 3.32
N ALA A 264 -14.29 2.67 2.28
CA ALA A 264 -15.28 3.59 1.73
C ALA A 264 -16.39 3.99 2.72
N SER A 265 -16.68 3.15 3.71
CA SER A 265 -17.69 3.41 4.72
C SER A 265 -17.46 2.59 5.99
N PRO A 266 -18.10 2.94 7.12
CA PRO A 266 -18.04 2.12 8.33
C PRO A 266 -18.46 0.66 8.12
N GLY A 267 -19.41 0.39 7.21
CA GLY A 267 -19.86 -0.96 6.89
C GLY A 267 -18.89 -1.73 5.97
N ALA A 268 -18.18 -1.04 5.08
CA ALA A 268 -17.09 -1.66 4.30
C ALA A 268 -15.94 -2.10 5.23
N LEU A 269 -15.64 -1.28 6.23
CA LEU A 269 -14.58 -1.53 7.21
C LEU A 269 -14.82 -2.80 8.04
N ASP A 270 -16.10 -3.20 8.24
CA ASP A 270 -16.45 -4.44 8.94
C ASP A 270 -16.00 -5.70 8.17
N GLY A 271 -15.83 -5.59 6.85
CA GLY A 271 -15.33 -6.66 5.98
C GLY A 271 -13.81 -6.87 6.05
N VAL A 272 -13.06 -5.94 6.65
CA VAL A 272 -11.59 -5.98 6.68
C VAL A 272 -11.06 -7.16 7.49
N LEU A 273 -11.60 -7.40 8.68
CA LEU A 273 -11.10 -8.48 9.55
C LEU A 273 -11.27 -9.87 8.93
N PRO A 274 -12.45 -10.26 8.38
CA PRO A 274 -12.57 -11.49 7.62
C PRO A 274 -11.55 -11.58 6.47
N ALA A 275 -11.45 -10.54 5.64
CA ALA A 275 -10.52 -10.53 4.51
C ALA A 275 -9.05 -10.64 4.94
N TRP A 276 -8.70 -10.05 6.08
CA TRP A 276 -7.36 -10.14 6.66
C TRP A 276 -7.05 -11.55 7.15
N ARG A 277 -7.98 -12.20 7.87
CA ARG A 277 -7.82 -13.57 8.38
C ARG A 277 -7.59 -14.57 7.24
N ASP A 278 -8.34 -14.43 6.14
CA ASP A 278 -8.21 -15.29 4.95
C ASP A 278 -6.84 -15.21 4.28
N ARG A 279 -6.06 -14.16 4.59
CA ARG A 279 -4.73 -13.90 4.02
C ARG A 279 -3.61 -14.09 5.03
N ALA A 280 -3.94 -14.41 6.29
CA ALA A 280 -2.98 -14.43 7.36
C ALA A 280 -2.08 -15.66 7.30
N SER A 281 -0.76 -15.47 7.35
CA SER A 281 0.19 -16.57 7.61
C SER A 281 0.38 -16.83 9.10
N THR A 282 0.02 -15.87 9.97
CA THR A 282 0.20 -16.00 11.43
C THR A 282 -0.77 -16.98 12.08
N LEU A 283 -2.01 -17.10 11.57
CA LEU A 283 -3.05 -17.91 12.22
C LEU A 283 -2.73 -19.42 12.11
N GLY A 284 -2.98 -20.15 13.20
CA GLY A 284 -2.64 -21.56 13.34
C GLY A 284 -1.21 -21.84 13.80
N ARG A 285 -0.31 -20.84 13.77
CA ARG A 285 1.09 -21.02 14.16
C ARG A 285 1.34 -20.77 15.64
N ARG A 286 2.37 -21.41 16.18
CA ARG A 286 2.94 -21.03 17.48
C ARG A 286 3.72 -19.72 17.29
N VAL A 287 3.44 -18.75 18.16
CA VAL A 287 4.00 -17.41 18.09
C VAL A 287 4.58 -16.99 19.43
N ARG A 288 5.62 -16.18 19.35
CA ARG A 288 6.11 -15.36 20.46
C ARG A 288 5.83 -13.90 20.11
N VAL A 289 5.19 -13.17 21.01
CA VAL A 289 4.91 -11.75 20.83
C VAL A 289 5.56 -10.97 21.97
N ASP A 290 6.57 -10.17 21.66
CA ASP A 290 7.20 -9.26 22.59
C ASP A 290 6.37 -7.97 22.66
N THR A 291 5.78 -7.70 23.83
CA THR A 291 4.93 -6.54 24.11
C THR A 291 5.60 -5.65 25.18
N ALA A 292 5.05 -4.44 25.39
CA ALA A 292 5.53 -3.56 26.46
C ALA A 292 5.32 -4.17 27.87
N ASP A 293 4.32 -5.02 28.03
CA ASP A 293 3.95 -5.65 29.31
C ASP A 293 4.59 -7.03 29.50
N GLY A 294 5.48 -7.44 28.59
CA GLY A 294 6.18 -8.72 28.61
C GLY A 294 5.89 -9.59 27.38
N VAL A 295 6.34 -10.85 27.45
CA VAL A 295 6.23 -11.81 26.35
C VAL A 295 4.92 -12.59 26.46
N VAL A 296 4.22 -12.74 25.33
CA VAL A 296 3.08 -13.65 25.19
C VAL A 296 3.47 -14.74 24.19
N GLU A 297 3.45 -15.99 24.63
CA GLU A 297 3.75 -17.15 23.79
C GLU A 297 2.56 -18.13 23.78
N GLY A 298 2.27 -18.69 22.61
CA GLY A 298 1.19 -19.67 22.43
C GLY A 298 0.79 -19.79 20.96
N THR A 299 -0.37 -20.38 20.68
CA THR A 299 -0.88 -20.51 19.30
C THR A 299 -1.72 -19.30 18.92
N ALA A 300 -1.42 -18.67 17.79
CA ALA A 300 -2.26 -17.60 17.23
C ALA A 300 -3.55 -18.20 16.65
N VAL A 301 -4.69 -17.96 17.29
CA VAL A 301 -5.96 -18.62 16.94
C VAL A 301 -6.97 -17.71 16.26
N ASP A 302 -6.85 -16.39 16.42
CA ASP A 302 -7.76 -15.41 15.82
C ASP A 302 -7.13 -14.00 15.79
N VAL A 303 -7.75 -13.07 15.07
CA VAL A 303 -7.55 -11.62 15.19
C VAL A 303 -8.89 -10.97 15.52
N ALA A 304 -9.07 -10.57 16.77
CA ALA A 304 -10.31 -9.97 17.26
C ALA A 304 -10.37 -8.47 16.93
N GLU A 305 -11.58 -7.93 16.82
CA GLU A 305 -11.80 -6.49 16.59
C GLU A 305 -11.16 -5.63 17.71
N PRO A 306 -10.47 -4.52 17.37
CA PRO A 306 -10.25 -3.92 16.05
C PRO A 306 -8.98 -4.40 15.31
N GLY A 307 -8.32 -5.47 15.77
CA GLY A 307 -7.09 -5.99 15.17
C GLY A 307 -6.13 -6.70 16.15
N ALA A 308 -6.63 -7.06 17.34
CA ALA A 308 -5.83 -7.69 18.38
C ALA A 308 -5.61 -9.17 18.07
N LEU A 309 -4.35 -9.61 18.07
CA LEU A 309 -4.04 -11.04 17.95
C LEU A 309 -4.55 -11.78 19.18
N VAL A 310 -5.29 -12.87 18.97
CA VAL A 310 -5.72 -13.77 20.03
C VAL A 310 -4.75 -14.94 20.07
N VAL A 311 -4.02 -15.05 21.16
CA VAL A 311 -3.05 -16.12 21.40
C VAL A 311 -3.61 -17.06 22.47
N ASP A 312 -3.70 -18.34 22.14
CA ASP A 312 -4.06 -19.41 23.08
C ASP A 312 -2.79 -19.87 23.81
N THR A 313 -2.69 -19.54 25.10
CA THR A 313 -1.54 -19.86 25.95
C THR A 313 -1.90 -20.96 26.95
N ASP A 314 -0.92 -21.50 27.65
CA ASP A 314 -1.14 -22.49 28.72
C ASP A 314 -2.01 -21.94 29.89
N GLU A 315 -2.08 -20.61 30.03
CA GLU A 315 -2.90 -19.90 31.03
C GLU A 315 -4.27 -19.46 30.48
N GLY A 316 -4.55 -19.77 29.21
CA GLY A 316 -5.76 -19.41 28.49
C GLY A 316 -5.56 -18.30 27.44
N ARG A 317 -6.66 -17.84 26.84
CA ARG A 317 -6.59 -16.90 25.71
C ARG A 317 -6.21 -15.49 26.14
N ARG A 318 -5.18 -14.94 25.49
CA ARG A 318 -4.69 -13.56 25.66
C ARG A 318 -4.92 -12.76 24.39
N ARG A 319 -5.33 -11.49 24.54
CA ARG A 319 -5.42 -10.53 23.43
C ARG A 319 -4.20 -9.63 23.42
N VAL A 320 -3.56 -9.51 22.27
CA VAL A 320 -2.37 -8.68 22.07
C VAL A 320 -2.68 -7.59 21.05
N HIS A 321 -2.64 -6.34 21.49
CA HIS A 321 -3.01 -5.18 20.66
C HIS A 321 -1.82 -4.60 19.89
N ALA A 322 -0.61 -4.78 20.41
CA ALA A 322 0.63 -4.31 19.81
C ALA A 322 1.80 -5.16 20.31
N GLY A 323 2.80 -5.33 19.44
CA GLY A 323 4.02 -6.06 19.74
C GLY A 323 4.80 -6.40 18.47
N ASP A 324 5.96 -7.00 18.66
CA ASP A 324 6.70 -7.68 17.60
C ASP A 324 6.42 -9.18 17.69
N CYS A 325 5.96 -9.79 16.60
CA CYS A 325 5.58 -11.19 16.56
C CYS A 325 6.62 -12.00 15.78
N GLU A 326 7.07 -13.10 16.36
CA GLU A 326 7.91 -14.11 15.73
C GLU A 326 7.10 -15.40 15.56
N HIS A 327 7.30 -16.09 14.43
CA HIS A 327 6.72 -17.40 14.21
C HIS A 327 7.71 -18.43 14.73
N LEU A 328 7.29 -19.20 15.73
CA LEU A 328 8.13 -20.25 16.30
C LEU A 328 8.02 -21.50 15.43
N ARG A 329 9.13 -22.23 15.28
CA ARG A 329 9.10 -23.58 14.72
C ARG A 329 8.57 -24.54 15.77
N ASP A 330 7.82 -25.55 15.33
CA ASP A 330 7.41 -26.62 16.22
C ASP A 330 8.66 -27.30 16.79
N ALA A 331 8.65 -27.55 18.10
CA ALA A 331 9.68 -28.37 18.72
C ALA A 331 9.40 -29.82 18.32
N GLU A 332 10.37 -30.46 17.66
CA GLU A 332 10.37 -31.92 17.40
C GLU A 332 10.16 -32.75 18.68
#